data_AF-A0A524M4V7-F1
#
_entry.id   AF-A0A524M4V7-F1
#
_cell.length_a   1.000
_cell.length_b   1.000
_cell.length_c   1.000
_cell.angle_alpha   90.00
_cell.angle_beta   90.00
_cell.angle_gamma   90.00
#
_symmetry.space_group_name_H-M   'P 1'
#
loop_
_entity.id
_entity.type
_entity.pdbx_description
1 polymer ?
#
loop_
_entity_poly.entity_id
_entity_poly.type
_entity_poly.pdbx_seq_one_letter_code
_entity_poly.pdbx_strand_id
1 'polypeptide(L)'
;MGKDGPWAYRVELMANQIRELFGAIPDDLETFVLASQICQAEAKKYFVEMTRLGKWRRTGVLWWNVVDGWPQFSDSVVDYYLTKKLAYHYLRRVQRPFCIMIDEPKDWHVTVVAGNDSREDVAGEYTVRDADAGTILLEGAYSAPANENIRLGRIPVSHSDRKLFLITWSSG
;
A
#
# COMPACT_ATOMS: atom_id res chain seq x y z
N MET A 1 -5.12 2.52 31.17
CA MET A 1 -4.64 1.16 30.85
C MET A 1 -3.20 1.06 31.34
N GLY A 2 -2.90 0.15 32.27
CA GLY A 2 -1.57 0.01 32.88
C GLY A 2 -0.59 -0.76 32.00
N LYS A 3 0.71 -0.56 32.23
CA LYS A 3 1.81 -1.23 31.51
C LYS A 3 1.75 -2.76 31.57
N ASP A 4 1.04 -3.31 32.55
CA ASP A 4 0.97 -4.76 32.83
C ASP A 4 -0.38 -5.41 32.44
N GLY A 5 -1.17 -4.75 31.59
CA GLY A 5 -2.43 -5.32 31.10
C GLY A 5 -2.20 -6.42 30.05
N PRO A 6 -3.11 -7.41 29.91
CA PRO A 6 -2.96 -8.54 28.97
C PRO A 6 -2.86 -8.14 27.48
N TRP A 7 -3.14 -6.87 27.15
CA TRP A 7 -3.12 -6.32 25.79
C TRP A 7 -2.06 -5.23 25.59
N ALA A 8 -1.21 -4.96 26.59
CA ALA A 8 -0.18 -3.91 26.51
C ALA A 8 0.82 -4.14 25.36
N TYR A 9 1.07 -5.42 25.02
CA TYR A 9 1.94 -5.81 23.89
C TYR A 9 1.47 -5.27 22.53
N ARG A 10 0.19 -4.95 22.34
CA ARG A 10 -0.32 -4.43 21.06
C ARG A 10 0.19 -3.02 20.77
N VAL A 11 0.30 -2.20 21.82
CA VAL A 11 0.85 -0.84 21.70
C VAL A 11 2.34 -0.93 21.38
N GLU A 12 3.05 -1.86 22.02
CA GLU A 12 4.47 -2.11 21.72
C GLU A 12 4.68 -2.62 20.29
N LEU A 13 3.81 -3.52 19.79
CA LEU A 13 3.85 -3.99 18.42
C LEU A 13 3.67 -2.84 17.42
N MET A 14 2.67 -1.97 17.62
CA MET A 14 2.48 -0.78 16.78
C MET A 14 3.70 0.12 16.81
N ALA A 15 4.28 0.36 17.99
CA ALA A 15 5.47 1.18 18.14
C ALA A 15 6.68 0.57 17.40
N ASN A 16 6.86 -0.74 17.45
CA ASN A 16 7.91 -1.45 16.72
C ASN A 16 7.71 -1.36 15.20
N GLN A 17 6.47 -1.48 14.71
CA GLN A 17 6.14 -1.32 13.29
C GLN A 17 6.42 0.11 12.79
N ILE A 18 6.07 1.12 13.59
CA ILE A 18 6.38 2.52 13.30
C ILE A 18 7.89 2.72 13.24
N ARG A 19 8.64 2.15 14.20
CA ARG A 19 10.11 2.22 14.20
C ARG A 19 10.70 1.59 12.94
N GLU A 20 10.17 0.45 12.50
CA GLU A 20 10.66 -0.22 11.28
C GLU A 20 10.44 0.65 10.04
N LEU A 21 9.23 1.22 9.90
CA LEU A 21 8.87 2.00 8.72
C LEU A 21 9.55 3.38 8.68
N PHE A 22 9.61 4.09 9.82
CA PHE A 22 10.07 5.47 9.89
C PHE A 22 11.46 5.64 10.54
N GLY A 23 12.02 4.60 11.14
CA GLY A 23 13.31 4.64 11.85
C GLY A 23 13.25 5.22 13.26
N ALA A 24 12.09 5.70 13.71
CA ALA A 24 11.89 6.32 15.03
C ALA A 24 10.48 6.04 15.56
N ILE A 25 10.29 6.20 16.87
CA ILE A 25 8.96 6.19 17.51
C ILE A 25 8.65 7.62 17.94
N PRO A 26 7.53 8.20 17.50
CA PRO A 26 7.10 9.51 17.96
C PRO A 26 6.88 9.54 19.48
N ASP A 27 7.26 10.66 20.11
CA ASP A 27 7.09 10.90 21.54
C ASP A 27 5.78 11.64 21.88
N ASP A 28 5.11 12.21 20.87
CA ASP A 28 3.78 12.81 20.99
C ASP A 28 2.68 11.91 20.42
N LEU A 29 1.47 12.04 20.98
CA LEU A 29 0.33 11.20 20.62
C LEU A 29 -0.17 11.45 19.19
N GLU A 30 -0.15 12.69 18.72
CA GLU A 30 -0.73 13.06 17.41
C GLU A 30 0.10 12.46 16.28
N THR A 31 1.42 12.60 16.35
CA THR A 31 2.37 11.99 15.41
C THR A 31 2.34 10.47 15.52
N PHE A 32 2.22 9.91 16.72
CA PHE A 32 2.06 8.46 16.89
C PHE A 32 0.80 7.93 16.20
N VAL A 33 -0.35 8.63 16.37
CA VAL A 33 -1.60 8.28 15.70
C VAL A 33 -1.43 8.34 14.18
N LEU A 34 -0.85 9.41 13.64
CA LEU A 34 -0.63 9.55 12.20
C LEU A 34 0.30 8.46 11.66
N ALA A 35 1.46 8.25 12.29
CA ALA A 35 2.43 7.25 11.88
C ALA A 35 1.85 5.83 11.91
N SER A 36 1.07 5.51 12.94
CA SER A 36 0.38 4.22 13.04
C SER A 36 -0.62 4.00 11.89
N GLN A 37 -1.38 5.04 11.51
CA GLN A 37 -2.34 4.94 10.40
C GLN A 37 -1.64 4.82 9.04
N ILE A 38 -0.52 5.51 8.83
CA ILE A 38 0.27 5.36 7.60
C ILE A 38 0.84 3.95 7.52
N CYS A 39 1.44 3.44 8.61
CA CYS A 39 1.98 2.09 8.65
C CYS A 39 0.91 1.03 8.33
N GLN A 40 -0.28 1.16 8.94
CA GLN A 40 -1.42 0.27 8.66
C GLN A 40 -1.86 0.38 7.19
N ALA A 41 -1.96 1.60 6.67
CA ALA A 41 -2.41 1.84 5.30
C ALA A 41 -1.44 1.25 4.26
N GLU A 42 -0.14 1.45 4.44
CA GLU A 42 0.91 0.88 3.58
C GLU A 42 0.93 -0.66 3.64
N ALA A 43 0.86 -1.24 4.85
CA ALA A 43 0.83 -2.69 5.01
C ALA A 43 -0.39 -3.33 4.32
N LYS A 44 -1.59 -2.75 4.50
CA LYS A 44 -2.81 -3.25 3.86
C LYS A 44 -2.83 -3.04 2.35
N LYS A 45 -2.34 -1.88 1.88
CA LYS A 45 -2.15 -1.59 0.46
C LYS A 45 -1.29 -2.67 -0.18
N TYR A 46 -0.10 -2.88 0.39
CA TYR A 46 0.88 -3.84 -0.08
C TYR A 46 0.34 -5.27 -0.10
N PHE A 47 -0.38 -5.69 0.95
CA PHE A 47 -0.98 -7.02 1.02
C PHE A 47 -1.97 -7.30 -0.15
N VAL A 48 -2.79 -6.32 -0.49
CA VAL A 48 -3.73 -6.42 -1.62
C VAL A 48 -2.97 -6.40 -2.95
N GLU A 49 -2.02 -5.49 -3.13
CA GLU A 49 -1.19 -5.39 -4.34
C GLU A 49 -0.46 -6.71 -4.61
N MET A 50 0.19 -7.31 -3.61
CA MET A 50 0.87 -8.61 -3.70
C MET A 50 -0.04 -9.76 -4.15
N THR A 51 -1.32 -9.72 -3.77
CA THR A 51 -2.28 -10.71 -4.26
C THR A 51 -2.59 -10.44 -5.73
N ARG A 52 -2.90 -9.19 -6.09
CA ARG A 52 -3.23 -8.80 -7.46
C ARG A 52 -2.07 -9.02 -8.44
N LEU A 53 -0.84 -8.71 -8.04
CA LEU A 53 0.39 -8.98 -8.79
C LEU A 53 0.57 -10.48 -9.08
N GLY A 54 0.10 -11.33 -8.17
CA GLY A 54 0.14 -12.79 -8.29
C GLY A 54 -0.93 -13.41 -9.18
N LYS A 55 -1.73 -12.64 -9.93
CA LYS A 55 -2.69 -13.16 -10.91
C LYS A 55 -1.96 -13.95 -12.01
N TRP A 56 -2.36 -15.16 -12.43
CA TRP A 56 -3.52 -16.00 -12.10
C TRP A 56 -3.25 -17.05 -10.99
N ARG A 57 -2.12 -16.96 -10.30
CA ARG A 57 -1.76 -17.88 -9.20
C ARG A 57 -2.54 -17.58 -7.91
N ARG A 58 -2.87 -16.30 -7.68
CA ARG A 58 -3.68 -15.78 -6.58
C ARG A 58 -4.89 -15.05 -7.19
N THR A 59 -6.11 -15.52 -6.92
CA THR A 59 -7.34 -15.06 -7.60
C THR A 59 -8.35 -14.39 -6.69
N GLY A 60 -8.00 -14.16 -5.42
CA GLY A 60 -8.87 -13.47 -4.48
C GLY A 60 -8.16 -13.14 -3.17
N VAL A 61 -8.62 -12.09 -2.51
CA VAL A 61 -8.15 -11.66 -1.19
C VAL A 61 -9.33 -11.18 -0.35
N LEU A 62 -9.40 -11.69 0.87
CA LEU A 62 -10.26 -11.16 1.93
C LEU A 62 -9.34 -10.75 3.08
N TRP A 63 -9.41 -9.50 3.50
CA TRP A 63 -8.56 -8.94 4.53
C TRP A 63 -9.38 -8.56 5.76
N TRP A 64 -8.76 -8.66 6.94
CA TRP A 64 -9.37 -8.36 8.23
C TRP A 64 -9.02 -6.93 8.69
N ASN A 65 -9.91 -6.14 9.33
CA ASN A 65 -11.37 -6.15 9.29
C ASN A 65 -11.90 -4.78 8.85
N VAL A 66 -13.20 -4.70 8.59
CA VAL A 66 -13.83 -3.47 8.07
C VAL A 66 -14.14 -2.48 9.19
N VAL A 67 -14.91 -2.88 10.20
CA VAL A 67 -15.46 -2.00 11.26
C VAL A 67 -15.14 -2.53 12.65
N ASP A 68 -14.98 -1.63 13.62
CA ASP A 68 -14.88 -1.97 15.05
C ASP A 68 -16.23 -2.12 15.76
N GLY A 69 -16.29 -3.06 16.71
CA GLY A 69 -17.47 -3.24 17.57
C GLY A 69 -17.54 -2.30 18.79
N TRP A 70 -16.45 -1.59 19.11
CA TRP A 70 -16.34 -0.65 20.23
C TRP A 70 -15.10 0.26 20.08
N PRO A 71 -14.98 1.39 20.79
CA PRO A 71 -13.81 2.27 20.70
C PRO A 71 -12.53 1.58 21.21
N GLN A 72 -11.57 1.34 20.31
CA GLN A 72 -10.31 0.66 20.63
C GLN A 72 -9.20 0.94 19.61
N PHE A 73 -7.97 0.55 19.94
CA PHE A 73 -6.91 0.35 18.96
C PHE A 73 -7.12 -0.99 18.24
N SER A 74 -7.23 -0.96 16.92
CA SER A 74 -7.46 -2.15 16.10
C SER A 74 -7.01 -1.96 14.66
N ASP A 75 -6.99 -3.09 13.95
CA ASP A 75 -6.74 -3.15 12.52
C ASP A 75 -7.97 -2.85 11.64
N SER A 76 -9.09 -2.38 12.22
CA SER A 76 -10.24 -1.96 11.41
C SER A 76 -9.85 -0.80 10.48
N VAL A 77 -10.51 -0.66 9.34
CA VAL A 77 -10.33 0.50 8.45
C VAL A 77 -11.39 1.57 8.63
N VAL A 78 -12.44 1.25 9.38
CA VAL A 78 -13.50 2.15 9.85
C VAL A 78 -13.63 1.95 11.36
N ASP A 79 -13.54 3.04 12.12
CA ASP A 79 -13.65 2.96 13.59
C ASP A 79 -15.10 2.76 14.05
N TYR A 80 -15.30 2.62 15.36
CA TYR A 80 -16.61 2.42 15.98
C TYR A 80 -17.60 3.57 15.70
N TYR A 81 -17.10 4.79 15.51
CA TYR A 81 -17.90 5.97 15.21
C TYR A 81 -18.14 6.16 13.70
N LEU A 82 -17.82 5.13 12.89
CA LEU A 82 -17.93 5.12 11.43
C LEU A 82 -16.99 6.10 10.71
N THR A 83 -15.92 6.54 11.39
CA THR A 83 -14.88 7.36 10.78
C THR A 83 -13.97 6.47 9.95
N LYS A 84 -13.75 6.85 8.68
CA LYS A 84 -12.84 6.15 7.78
C LYS A 84 -11.39 6.48 8.15
N LYS A 85 -10.59 5.46 8.45
CA LYS A 85 -9.14 5.59 8.66
C LYS A 85 -8.41 5.71 7.33
N LEU A 86 -7.14 6.13 7.36
CA LEU A 86 -6.32 6.28 6.14
C LEU A 86 -6.28 5.01 5.27
N ALA A 87 -6.18 3.83 5.90
CA ALA A 87 -6.18 2.54 5.21
C ALA A 87 -7.42 2.29 4.33
N TYR A 88 -8.59 2.84 4.68
CA TYR A 88 -9.80 2.74 3.86
C TYR A 88 -9.58 3.36 2.48
N HIS A 89 -8.95 4.54 2.44
CA HIS A 89 -8.72 5.27 1.19
C HIS A 89 -7.68 4.56 0.32
N TYR A 90 -6.66 3.96 0.93
CA TYR A 90 -5.64 3.21 0.22
C TYR A 90 -6.24 1.95 -0.41
N LEU A 91 -7.00 1.17 0.36
CA LEU A 91 -7.70 -0.02 -0.12
C LEU A 91 -8.72 0.30 -1.20
N ARG A 92 -9.44 1.44 -1.10
CA ARG A 92 -10.34 1.89 -2.16
C ARG A 92 -9.58 2.17 -3.46
N ARG A 93 -8.35 2.69 -3.38
CA ARG A 93 -7.51 2.98 -4.56
C ARG A 93 -6.96 1.71 -5.19
N VAL A 94 -6.36 0.82 -4.39
CA VAL A 94 -5.70 -0.40 -4.91
C VAL A 94 -6.67 -1.54 -5.23
N GLN A 95 -7.96 -1.41 -4.93
CA GLN A 95 -9.00 -2.35 -5.36
C GLN A 95 -9.84 -1.80 -6.52
N ARG A 96 -9.42 -0.69 -7.15
CA ARG A 96 -10.03 -0.26 -8.42
C ARG A 96 -9.77 -1.31 -9.50
N PRO A 97 -10.70 -1.48 -10.47
CA PRO A 97 -10.54 -2.45 -11.56
C PRO A 97 -9.19 -2.31 -12.27
N PHE A 98 -8.73 -1.08 -12.50
CA PHE A 98 -7.40 -0.80 -13.03
C PHE A 98 -6.51 -0.15 -11.96
N CYS A 99 -5.26 -0.61 -11.82
CA CYS A 99 -4.25 -0.01 -10.95
C CYS A 99 -2.84 -0.34 -11.42
N ILE A 100 -1.92 0.63 -11.31
CA ILE A 100 -0.49 0.39 -11.50
C ILE A 100 0.16 0.16 -10.13
N MET A 101 0.90 -0.94 -10.03
CA MET A 101 1.48 -1.47 -8.79
C MET A 101 2.98 -1.72 -9.00
N ILE A 102 3.72 -1.87 -7.91
CA ILE A 102 5.15 -2.19 -7.92
C ILE A 102 5.35 -3.51 -7.18
N ASP A 103 6.03 -4.45 -7.83
CA ASP A 103 6.35 -5.76 -7.29
C ASP A 103 7.59 -5.74 -6.38
N GLU A 104 7.79 -6.82 -5.62
CA GLU A 104 8.92 -6.97 -4.71
C GLU A 104 10.27 -6.77 -5.43
N PRO A 105 11.26 -6.15 -4.76
CA PRO A 105 12.61 -6.07 -5.29
C PRO A 105 13.16 -7.46 -5.64
N LYS A 106 13.57 -7.63 -6.90
CA LYS A 106 14.21 -8.83 -7.42
C LYS A 106 15.30 -8.47 -8.41
N ASP A 107 16.46 -9.11 -8.25
CA ASP A 107 17.64 -8.91 -9.09
C ASP A 107 18.01 -7.42 -9.21
N TRP A 108 18.08 -6.71 -8.06
CA TRP A 108 18.40 -5.28 -7.96
C TRP A 108 17.42 -4.32 -8.64
N HIS A 109 16.18 -4.77 -8.91
CA HIS A 109 15.14 -3.93 -9.51
C HIS A 109 13.79 -4.19 -8.87
N VAL A 110 12.90 -3.21 -8.92
CA VAL A 110 11.46 -3.43 -8.76
C VAL A 110 10.78 -3.44 -10.12
N THR A 111 9.70 -4.22 -10.27
CA THR A 111 8.93 -4.30 -11.53
C THR A 111 7.65 -3.49 -11.40
N VAL A 112 7.39 -2.61 -12.36
CA VAL A 112 6.14 -1.85 -12.43
C VAL A 112 5.14 -2.62 -13.29
N VAL A 113 3.93 -2.83 -12.77
CA VAL A 113 2.90 -3.69 -13.37
C VAL A 113 1.58 -2.93 -13.44
N ALA A 114 0.94 -2.93 -14.60
CA ALA A 114 -0.46 -2.51 -14.74
C ALA A 114 -1.36 -3.74 -14.55
N GLY A 115 -2.20 -3.72 -13.53
CA GLY A 115 -3.21 -4.74 -13.30
C GLY A 115 -4.58 -4.29 -13.78
N ASN A 116 -5.16 -5.05 -14.71
CA ASN A 116 -6.51 -4.84 -15.21
C ASN A 116 -7.41 -6.01 -14.77
N ASP A 117 -8.37 -5.73 -13.90
CA ASP A 117 -9.41 -6.66 -13.46
C ASP A 117 -10.78 -6.35 -14.11
N SER A 118 -10.82 -5.40 -15.04
CA SER A 118 -12.02 -5.08 -15.79
C SER A 118 -12.27 -6.05 -16.96
N ARG A 119 -13.42 -5.91 -17.62
CA ARG A 119 -13.81 -6.70 -18.79
C ARG A 119 -13.43 -6.03 -20.11
N GLU A 120 -12.71 -4.91 -20.06
CA GLU A 120 -12.35 -4.08 -21.20
C GLU A 120 -10.86 -3.83 -21.19
N ASP A 121 -10.29 -3.59 -22.37
CA ASP A 121 -8.90 -3.19 -22.50
C ASP A 121 -8.74 -1.76 -21.96
N VAL A 122 -7.68 -1.51 -21.20
CA VAL A 122 -7.39 -0.18 -20.64
C VAL A 122 -6.06 0.31 -21.16
N ALA A 123 -6.06 1.49 -21.77
CA ALA A 123 -4.86 2.16 -22.25
C ALA A 123 -4.71 3.55 -21.63
N GLY A 124 -3.49 4.05 -21.62
CA GLY A 124 -3.17 5.37 -21.07
C GLY A 124 -1.68 5.60 -20.94
N GLU A 125 -1.32 6.59 -20.14
CA GLU A 125 0.06 6.95 -19.85
C GLU A 125 0.31 6.87 -18.35
N TYR A 126 1.56 6.60 -17.97
CA TYR A 126 1.98 6.52 -16.59
C TYR A 126 3.34 7.17 -16.36
N THR A 127 3.57 7.58 -15.12
CA THR A 127 4.84 8.08 -14.63
C THR A 127 5.09 7.55 -13.23
N VAL A 128 6.31 7.12 -12.96
CA VAL A 128 6.82 6.77 -11.64
C VAL A 128 7.94 7.74 -11.29
N ARG A 129 7.84 8.40 -10.14
CA ARG A 129 8.83 9.37 -9.66
C ARG A 129 9.33 9.02 -8.27
N ASP A 130 10.55 9.41 -7.98
CA ASP A 130 11.05 9.51 -6.61
C ASP A 130 10.33 10.67 -5.91
N ALA A 131 9.68 10.40 -4.77
CA ALA A 131 8.89 11.41 -4.07
C ALA A 131 9.74 12.57 -3.53
N ASP A 132 10.97 12.27 -3.09
CA ASP A 132 11.84 13.24 -2.44
C ASP A 132 12.62 14.04 -3.48
N ALA A 133 13.22 13.35 -4.45
CA ALA A 133 14.02 14.00 -5.50
C ALA A 133 13.17 14.61 -6.63
N GLY A 134 11.91 14.16 -6.78
CA GLY A 134 11.02 14.56 -7.88
C GLY A 134 11.42 14.02 -9.25
N THR A 135 12.49 13.22 -9.32
CA THR A 135 13.04 12.68 -10.57
C THR A 135 12.12 11.59 -11.13
N ILE A 136 11.92 11.61 -12.46
CA ILE A 136 11.20 10.56 -13.17
C ILE A 136 12.11 9.33 -13.26
N LEU A 137 11.61 8.20 -12.77
CA LEU A 137 12.32 6.92 -12.75
C LEU A 137 11.88 6.01 -13.89
N LEU A 138 10.61 6.11 -14.29
CA LEU A 138 10.03 5.36 -15.39
C LEU A 138 8.76 6.08 -15.88
N GLU A 139 8.55 6.13 -17.19
CA GLU A 139 7.31 6.64 -17.78
C GLU A 139 7.04 5.98 -19.13
N GLY A 140 5.81 6.10 -19.61
CA GLY A 140 5.45 5.65 -20.95
C GLY A 140 3.96 5.47 -21.13
N ALA A 141 3.59 4.98 -22.32
CA ALA A 141 2.24 4.52 -22.61
C ALA A 141 2.06 3.04 -22.23
N TYR A 142 0.83 2.63 -21.97
CA TYR A 142 0.47 1.24 -21.72
C TYR A 142 -0.84 0.87 -22.42
N SER A 143 -1.02 -0.43 -22.67
CA SER A 143 -2.25 -1.03 -23.16
C SER A 143 -2.43 -2.39 -22.49
N ALA A 144 -3.20 -2.41 -21.40
CA ALA A 144 -3.46 -3.60 -20.59
C ALA A 144 -4.73 -4.30 -21.08
N PRO A 145 -4.63 -5.55 -21.58
CA PRO A 145 -5.81 -6.31 -22.01
C PRO A 145 -6.81 -6.51 -20.86
N ALA A 146 -8.07 -6.71 -21.23
CA ALA A 146 -9.13 -7.07 -20.29
C ALA A 146 -8.68 -8.23 -19.39
N ASN A 147 -8.88 -8.05 -18.09
CA ASN A 147 -8.63 -9.07 -17.07
C ASN A 147 -7.18 -9.59 -16.98
N GLU A 148 -6.19 -8.87 -17.49
CA GLU A 148 -4.78 -9.29 -17.46
C GLU A 148 -3.85 -8.30 -16.75
N ASN A 149 -2.73 -8.83 -16.24
CA ASN A 149 -1.63 -8.02 -15.75
C ASN A 149 -0.54 -7.91 -16.81
N ILE A 150 -0.03 -6.70 -17.05
CA ILE A 150 1.10 -6.47 -17.94
C ILE A 150 2.27 -5.81 -17.20
N ARG A 151 3.49 -6.21 -17.56
CA ARG A 151 4.71 -5.56 -17.06
C ARG A 151 4.99 -4.31 -17.88
N LEU A 152 5.15 -3.18 -17.22
CA LEU A 152 5.43 -1.89 -17.85
C LEU A 152 6.93 -1.61 -17.95
N GLY A 153 7.70 -2.01 -16.93
CA GLY A 153 9.15 -1.80 -16.89
C GLY A 153 9.77 -2.16 -15.55
N ARG A 154 11.06 -1.88 -15.41
CA ARG A 154 11.84 -2.13 -14.19
C ARG A 154 12.57 -0.87 -13.78
N ILE A 155 12.63 -0.63 -12.47
CA ILE A 155 13.37 0.49 -11.87
C ILE A 155 14.50 -0.10 -11.03
N PRO A 156 15.77 0.31 -11.25
CA PRO A 156 16.89 -0.15 -10.42
C PRO A 156 16.73 0.35 -8.98
N VAL A 157 16.97 -0.52 -8.01
CA VAL A 157 16.89 -0.20 -6.58
C VAL A 157 18.06 -0.79 -5.81
N SER A 158 18.46 -0.12 -4.74
CA SER A 158 19.37 -0.65 -3.74
C SER A 158 18.61 -0.96 -2.45
N HIS A 159 18.94 -2.07 -1.78
CA HIS A 159 18.37 -2.40 -0.47
C HIS A 159 18.74 -1.41 0.64
N SER A 160 19.82 -0.63 0.45
CA SER A 160 20.22 0.43 1.38
C SER A 160 19.36 1.68 1.25
N ASP A 161 18.71 1.86 0.10
CA ASP A 161 18.04 3.11 -0.24
C ASP A 161 16.60 3.06 0.24
N ARG A 162 16.17 4.09 0.96
CA ARG A 162 14.77 4.30 1.32
C ARG A 162 14.19 5.26 0.30
N LYS A 163 13.28 4.78 -0.55
CA LYS A 163 12.61 5.59 -1.57
C LYS A 163 11.12 5.41 -1.49
N LEU A 164 10.39 6.52 -1.62
CA LEU A 164 8.96 6.51 -1.83
C LEU A 164 8.68 6.71 -3.32
N PHE A 165 8.00 5.76 -3.95
CA PHE A 165 7.61 5.87 -5.35
C PHE A 165 6.22 6.51 -5.47
N LEU A 166 6.14 7.61 -6.23
CA LEU A 166 4.88 8.23 -6.62
C LEU A 166 4.51 7.80 -8.03
N ILE A 167 3.36 7.14 -8.15
CA ILE A 167 2.84 6.65 -9.43
C ILE A 167 1.62 7.50 -9.81
N THR A 168 1.66 8.07 -11.01
CA THR A 168 0.53 8.79 -11.61
C THR A 168 0.18 8.15 -12.94
N TRP A 169 -1.11 8.04 -13.26
CA TRP A 169 -1.56 7.47 -14.53
C TRP A 169 -2.91 8.03 -14.97
N SER A 170 -3.17 7.97 -16.27
CA SER A 170 -4.49 8.21 -16.87
C SER A 170 -5.11 6.89 -17.29
N SER A 171 -6.39 6.68 -17.00
CA SER A 171 -7.16 5.56 -17.55
C SER A 171 -8.22 6.13 -18.48
N GLY A 172 -8.14 5.79 -19.78
CA GLY A 172 -9.18 6.08 -20.76
C GLY A 172 -10.48 5.35 -20.48
#